data_AF-A0A0D2IUY2-F1
#
_entry.id   AF-A0A0D2IUY2-F1
#
_cell.length_a   1.000
_cell.length_b   1.000
_cell.length_c   1.000
_cell.angle_alpha   90.00
_cell.angle_beta   90.00
_cell.angle_gamma   90.00
#
_symmetry.space_group_name_H-M   'P 1'
#
loop_
_entity.id
_entity.type
_entity.pdbx_description
1 polymer ?
#
loop_
_entity_poly.entity_id
_entity_poly.type
_entity_poly.pdbx_seq_one_letter_code
_entity_poly.pdbx_strand_id
1 'polypeptide(L)'
;MLRSDAQLINSVYFDNENLELYHGRLDKKPGAIAVRIRWYGSGEPRKVFVERKTHRESWKGEESVKERFTLDASQVVPFLEMEYDWPKAEADLRAAGKSDDEISKFQVLFNECRNQIDSKQLRPFIRTQYMRTAFQIPFDSTVRVSMDTNMCMIKENPEDGPSCTWV
;
A
#
# COMPACT_ATOMS: atom_id res chain seq x y z
N MET A 1 9.94 28.77 11.79
CA MET A 1 10.25 27.39 11.32
C MET A 1 9.91 27.31 9.85
N LEU A 2 10.91 27.15 8.98
CA LEU A 2 10.69 26.87 7.55
C LEU A 2 9.93 25.55 7.45
N ARG A 3 8.71 25.56 6.91
CA ARG A 3 8.01 24.33 6.50
C ARG A 3 8.89 23.74 5.39
N SER A 4 9.52 22.59 5.63
CA SER A 4 10.23 21.91 4.56
C SER A 4 9.21 21.40 3.54
N ASP A 5 9.44 21.64 2.25
CA ASP A 5 8.65 21.07 1.16
C ASP A 5 8.83 19.53 1.02
N ALA A 6 9.61 18.93 1.93
CA ALA A 6 9.81 17.51 2.03
C ALA A 6 8.71 16.87 2.90
N GLN A 7 8.07 15.83 2.36
CA GLN A 7 7.06 15.03 3.04
C GLN A 7 7.65 13.69 3.46
N LEU A 8 7.49 13.32 4.73
CA LEU A 8 7.82 11.98 5.21
C LEU A 8 6.83 10.97 4.63
N ILE A 9 7.34 9.93 3.95
CA ILE A 9 6.55 8.84 3.40
C ILE A 9 6.99 7.55 4.07
N ASN A 10 6.00 6.81 4.56
CA ASN A 10 6.19 5.47 5.09
C ASN A 10 5.48 4.48 4.18
N SER A 11 6.08 3.32 3.95
CA SER A 11 5.44 2.22 3.21
C SER A 11 5.88 0.89 3.80
N VAL A 12 4.93 0.15 4.34
CA VAL A 12 5.13 -1.21 4.85
C VAL A 12 4.81 -2.17 3.71
N TYR A 13 5.81 -2.91 3.26
CA TYR A 13 5.68 -3.95 2.27
C TYR A 13 5.39 -5.28 2.95
N PHE A 14 4.54 -6.06 2.28
CA PHE A 14 4.07 -7.34 2.74
C PHE A 14 4.73 -8.46 1.95
N ASP A 15 5.06 -9.54 2.62
CA ASP A 15 5.51 -10.78 2.02
C ASP A 15 5.19 -11.96 2.96
N ASN A 16 5.47 -13.18 2.52
CA ASN A 16 5.41 -14.37 3.37
C ASN A 16 6.82 -14.87 3.72
N GLU A 17 6.90 -15.91 4.57
CA GLU A 17 8.16 -16.49 5.04
C GLU A 17 9.05 -17.01 3.88
N ASN A 18 8.45 -17.35 2.75
CA ASN A 18 9.15 -17.82 1.56
C ASN A 18 9.62 -16.69 0.64
N LEU A 19 9.38 -15.41 1.00
CA LEU A 19 9.71 -14.24 0.18
C LEU A 19 9.12 -14.34 -1.25
N GLU A 20 7.92 -14.91 -1.36
CA GLU A 20 7.30 -15.21 -2.65
C GLU A 20 7.13 -13.95 -3.51
N LEU A 21 6.66 -12.85 -2.92
CA LEU A 21 6.43 -11.60 -3.64
C LEU A 21 7.77 -10.96 -4.04
N TYR A 22 8.74 -10.94 -3.12
CA TYR A 22 10.08 -10.45 -3.38
C TYR A 22 10.72 -11.15 -4.59
N HIS A 23 10.76 -12.48 -4.59
CA HIS A 23 11.35 -13.24 -5.69
C HIS A 23 10.58 -13.04 -7.00
N GLY A 24 9.24 -13.05 -6.96
CA GLY A 24 8.43 -12.77 -8.15
C GLY A 24 8.73 -11.40 -8.76
N ARG A 25 8.91 -10.37 -7.92
CA ARG A 25 9.23 -9.01 -8.35
C ARG A 25 10.68 -8.85 -8.82
N LEU A 26 11.63 -9.51 -8.17
CA LEU A 26 13.04 -9.53 -8.54
C LEU A 26 13.22 -10.15 -9.93
N ASP A 27 12.59 -11.30 -10.15
CA ASP A 27 12.62 -12.06 -11.41
C ASP A 27 11.74 -11.45 -12.51
N LYS A 28 10.96 -10.39 -12.20
CA LYS A 28 9.99 -9.77 -13.10
C LYS A 28 9.01 -10.79 -13.70
N LYS A 29 8.53 -11.74 -12.89
CA LYS A 29 7.57 -12.76 -13.37
C LYS A 29 6.29 -12.09 -13.87
N PRO A 30 5.67 -12.58 -14.95
CA PRO A 30 4.38 -12.08 -15.41
C PRO A 30 3.35 -12.17 -14.29
N GLY A 31 2.65 -11.07 -14.01
CA GLY A 31 1.67 -11.00 -12.91
C GLY A 31 2.27 -10.83 -11.52
N ALA A 32 3.59 -10.69 -11.36
CA ALA A 32 4.21 -10.51 -10.05
C ALA A 32 3.69 -9.26 -9.34
N ILE A 33 3.14 -9.46 -8.14
CA ILE A 33 2.55 -8.38 -7.35
C ILE A 33 3.51 -7.85 -6.28
N ALA A 34 3.29 -6.60 -5.87
CA ALA A 34 3.81 -6.04 -4.64
C ALA A 34 2.65 -5.38 -3.89
N VAL A 35 2.45 -5.76 -2.63
CA VAL A 35 1.42 -5.22 -1.75
C VAL A 35 2.09 -4.36 -0.67
N ARG A 36 1.55 -3.17 -0.43
CA ARG A 36 2.05 -2.30 0.63
C ARG A 36 0.96 -1.42 1.23
N ILE A 37 1.13 -1.07 2.51
CA ILE A 37 0.35 -0.03 3.17
C ILE A 37 1.20 1.22 3.29
N ARG A 38 0.69 2.35 2.81
CA ARG A 38 1.40 3.63 2.75
C ARG A 38 0.66 4.71 3.52
N TRP A 39 1.40 5.53 4.24
CA TRP A 39 0.89 6.76 4.84
C TRP A 39 1.91 7.90 4.76
N TYR A 40 1.45 9.10 5.09
CA TYR A 40 2.25 10.32 5.06
C TYR A 40 2.38 10.90 6.47
N GLY A 41 3.52 11.51 6.76
CA GLY A 41 3.80 12.14 8.06
C GLY A 41 4.47 11.20 9.07
N SER A 42 4.85 11.77 10.21
CA SER A 42 5.60 11.10 11.28
C SER A 42 4.75 10.55 12.42
N GLY A 43 3.48 10.93 12.50
CA GLY A 43 2.55 10.46 13.52
C GLY A 43 1.73 9.26 13.07
N GLU A 44 0.86 8.80 13.98
CA GLU A 44 -0.16 7.81 13.67
C GLU A 44 -1.11 8.37 12.59
N PRO A 45 -1.25 7.68 11.43
CA PRO A 45 -2.06 8.20 10.35
C PRO A 45 -3.54 8.07 10.71
N ARG A 46 -4.38 9.02 10.27
CA ARG A 46 -5.84 8.80 10.30
C ARG A 46 -6.28 7.82 9.21
N LYS A 47 -5.70 7.96 8.02
CA LYS A 47 -5.98 7.15 6.84
C LYS A 47 -4.71 6.63 6.23
N VAL A 48 -4.79 5.41 5.71
CA VAL A 48 -3.70 4.76 4.98
C VAL A 48 -4.16 4.41 3.56
N PHE A 49 -3.19 4.20 2.68
CA PHE A 49 -3.40 3.67 1.34
C PHE A 49 -2.95 2.22 1.30
N VAL A 50 -3.88 1.30 1.06
CA VAL A 50 -3.54 -0.07 0.69
C VAL A 50 -3.29 -0.08 -0.81
N GLU A 51 -2.06 -0.35 -1.22
CA GLU A 51 -1.64 -0.28 -2.61
C GLU A 51 -1.18 -1.65 -3.11
N ARG A 52 -1.58 -1.99 -4.34
CA ARG A 52 -1.09 -3.15 -5.08
C ARG A 52 -0.47 -2.70 -6.39
N LYS A 53 0.71 -3.22 -6.69
CA LYS A 53 1.36 -3.09 -8.00
C LYS A 53 1.46 -4.44 -8.66
N THR A 54 0.93 -4.58 -9.87
CA THR A 54 1.02 -5.82 -10.66
C THR A 54 1.97 -5.60 -11.82
N HIS A 55 2.99 -6.45 -11.92
CA HIS A 55 3.88 -6.44 -13.08
C HIS A 55 3.18 -7.04 -14.29
N ARG A 56 3.20 -6.32 -15.40
CA ARG A 56 2.83 -6.83 -16.72
C ARG A 56 4.03 -6.76 -17.65
N GLU A 57 4.11 -7.70 -18.58
CA GLU A 57 5.21 -7.81 -19.52
C GLU A 57 5.13 -6.70 -20.57
N SER A 58 6.04 -5.74 -20.49
CA SER A 58 6.06 -4.58 -21.39
C SER A 58 6.25 -4.95 -22.86
N TRP A 59 6.86 -6.09 -23.17
CA TRP A 59 7.05 -6.56 -24.55
C TRP A 59 5.74 -6.96 -25.24
N LYS A 60 4.71 -7.32 -24.47
CA LYS A 60 3.35 -7.54 -24.98
C LYS A 60 2.53 -6.25 -25.12
N GLY A 61 3.14 -5.10 -24.84
CA GLY A 61 2.46 -3.80 -24.84
C GLY A 61 1.59 -3.54 -23.61
N GLU A 62 1.67 -4.39 -22.58
CA GLU A 62 0.89 -4.22 -21.36
C GLU A 62 1.63 -3.38 -20.31
N GLU A 63 0.97 -2.33 -19.81
CA GLU A 63 1.52 -1.50 -18.74
C GLU A 63 1.32 -2.14 -17.36
N SER A 64 2.33 -2.01 -16.49
CA SER A 64 2.20 -2.44 -15.10
C SER A 64 1.14 -1.61 -14.39
N VAL A 65 0.19 -2.28 -13.74
CA VAL A 65 -0.97 -1.65 -13.12
C VAL A 65 -0.65 -1.29 -11.67
N LYS A 66 -1.02 -0.06 -11.26
CA LYS A 66 -0.98 0.39 -9.86
C LYS A 66 -2.38 0.74 -9.41
N GLU A 67 -2.87 0.03 -8.42
CA GLU A 67 -4.19 0.22 -7.83
C GLU A 67 -4.06 0.51 -6.34
N ARG A 68 -5.04 1.24 -5.79
CA ARG A 68 -5.09 1.52 -4.35
C ARG A 68 -6.50 1.83 -3.88
N PHE A 69 -6.74 1.53 -2.61
CA PHE A 69 -7.90 2.03 -1.86
C PHE A 69 -7.43 2.60 -0.51
N THR A 70 -8.33 3.25 0.20
CA THR A 70 -8.03 3.83 1.52
C THR A 70 -8.76 3.10 2.63
N LEU A 71 -8.11 2.94 3.77
CA LEU A 71 -8.72 2.52 5.03
C LEU A 71 -8.44 3.58 6.10
N ASP A 72 -9.33 3.69 7.09
CA ASP A 72 -8.98 4.36 8.33
C ASP A 72 -7.97 3.50 9.10
N ALA A 73 -7.05 4.12 9.84
CA ALA A 73 -5.96 3.38 10.49
C ALA A 73 -6.46 2.33 11.49
N SER A 74 -7.58 2.60 12.18
CA SER A 74 -8.24 1.65 13.07
C SER A 74 -8.77 0.39 12.37
N GLN A 75 -8.98 0.44 11.06
CA GLN A 75 -9.46 -0.69 10.26
C GLN A 75 -8.32 -1.55 9.71
N VAL A 76 -7.06 -1.11 9.81
CA VAL A 76 -5.92 -1.82 9.23
C VAL A 76 -5.71 -3.18 9.87
N VAL A 77 -5.62 -3.25 11.20
CA VAL A 77 -5.42 -4.54 11.89
C VAL A 77 -6.59 -5.48 11.65
N PRO A 78 -7.86 -5.05 11.84
CA PRO A 78 -9.01 -5.90 11.52
C PRO A 78 -9.05 -6.38 10.06
N PHE A 79 -8.60 -5.55 9.11
CA PHE A 79 -8.52 -5.95 7.70
C PHE A 79 -7.48 -7.06 7.47
N LEU A 80 -6.32 -6.97 8.12
CA LEU A 80 -5.23 -7.96 7.98
C LEU A 80 -5.53 -9.27 8.70
N GLU A 81 -6.26 -9.20 9.82
CA GLU A 81 -6.72 -10.37 10.60
C GLU A 81 -8.02 -10.97 10.04
N MET A 82 -8.48 -10.51 8.86
CA MET A 82 -9.71 -10.96 8.21
C MET A 82 -11.01 -10.66 8.97
N GLU A 83 -10.97 -9.86 10.04
CA GLU A 83 -12.12 -9.45 10.84
C GLU A 83 -12.94 -8.32 10.20
N TYR A 84 -12.32 -7.49 9.35
CA TYR A 84 -12.99 -6.47 8.55
C TYR A 84 -13.27 -6.99 7.14
N ASP A 85 -14.48 -7.48 6.94
CA ASP A 85 -14.94 -8.14 5.72
C ASP A 85 -15.77 -7.22 4.82
N TRP A 86 -16.21 -7.74 3.67
CA TRP A 86 -16.95 -6.95 2.69
C TRP A 86 -18.24 -6.33 3.25
N PRO A 87 -19.13 -7.06 3.95
CA PRO A 87 -20.33 -6.46 4.52
C PRO A 87 -20.06 -5.25 5.42
N LYS A 88 -19.01 -5.31 6.26
CA LYS A 88 -18.61 -4.17 7.12
C LYS A 88 -18.08 -3.01 6.27
N ALA A 89 -17.21 -3.29 5.30
CA ALA A 89 -16.66 -2.27 4.40
C ALA A 89 -17.74 -1.58 3.56
N GLU A 90 -18.71 -2.36 3.05
CA GLU A 90 -19.83 -1.83 2.29
C GLU A 90 -20.70 -0.91 3.15
N ALA A 91 -21.06 -1.34 4.37
CA ALA A 91 -21.84 -0.53 5.30
C ALA A 91 -21.15 0.80 5.62
N ASP A 92 -19.84 0.79 5.87
CA ASP A 92 -19.05 2.00 6.13
C ASP A 92 -19.01 2.94 4.93
N LEU A 93 -18.83 2.41 3.71
CA LEU A 93 -18.82 3.21 2.47
C LEU A 93 -20.20 3.83 2.19
N ARG A 94 -21.28 3.08 2.43
CA ARG A 94 -22.66 3.55 2.30
C ARG A 94 -22.95 4.66 3.31
N ALA A 95 -22.55 4.47 4.57
CA ALA A 95 -22.67 5.49 5.61
C ALA A 95 -21.86 6.76 5.28
N ALA A 96 -20.73 6.61 4.58
CA ALA A 96 -19.93 7.72 4.07
C ALA A 96 -20.50 8.39 2.81
N GLY A 97 -21.65 7.94 2.29
CA GLY A 97 -22.33 8.53 1.14
C GLY A 97 -21.64 8.27 -0.20
N LYS A 98 -20.90 7.17 -0.34
CA LYS A 98 -20.23 6.79 -1.59
C LYS A 98 -21.22 6.29 -2.64
N SER A 99 -20.94 6.60 -3.91
CA SER A 99 -21.75 6.16 -5.05
C SER A 99 -21.59 4.64 -5.31
N ASP A 100 -22.58 4.03 -5.99
CA ASP A 100 -22.54 2.61 -6.35
C ASP A 100 -21.29 2.25 -7.19
N ASP A 101 -20.88 3.15 -8.10
CA ASP A 101 -19.69 2.95 -8.93
C ASP A 101 -18.39 2.98 -8.10
N GLU A 102 -18.27 3.91 -7.14
CA GLU A 102 -17.13 3.94 -6.22
C GLU A 102 -17.07 2.69 -5.34
N ILE A 103 -18.23 2.23 -4.85
CA ILE A 103 -18.35 1.03 -4.01
C ILE A 103 -17.96 -0.21 -4.79
N SER A 104 -18.44 -0.36 -6.03
CA SER A 104 -18.10 -1.49 -6.91
C SER A 104 -16.60 -1.55 -7.22
N LYS A 105 -15.97 -0.41 -7.58
CA LYS A 105 -14.52 -0.34 -7.81
C LYS A 105 -13.71 -0.67 -6.57
N PHE A 106 -14.16 -0.18 -5.40
CA PHE A 106 -13.53 -0.51 -4.13
C PHE A 106 -13.66 -2.00 -3.82
N GLN A 107 -14.86 -2.59 -4.01
CA GLN A 107 -15.16 -3.99 -3.72
C GLN A 107 -14.19 -4.95 -4.41
N VAL A 108 -13.97 -4.74 -5.71
CA VAL A 108 -13.07 -5.58 -6.52
C VAL A 108 -11.68 -5.57 -5.91
N LEU A 109 -11.10 -4.40 -5.74
CA LEU A 109 -9.73 -4.28 -5.24
C LEU A 109 -9.58 -4.71 -3.77
N PHE A 110 -10.57 -4.40 -2.93
CA PHE A 110 -10.59 -4.78 -1.53
C PHE A 110 -10.57 -6.31 -1.37
N ASN A 111 -11.48 -7.01 -2.06
CA ASN A 111 -11.55 -8.46 -2.00
C ASN A 111 -10.32 -9.12 -2.60
N GLU A 112 -9.80 -8.61 -3.72
CA GLU A 112 -8.58 -9.16 -4.32
C GLU A 112 -7.37 -9.02 -3.39
N CYS A 113 -7.18 -7.84 -2.79
CA CYS A 113 -6.09 -7.62 -1.82
C CYS A 113 -6.27 -8.51 -0.58
N ARG A 114 -7.48 -8.60 -0.02
CA ARG A 114 -7.78 -9.45 1.13
C ARG A 114 -7.50 -10.93 0.84
N ASN A 115 -7.98 -11.44 -0.31
CA ASN A 115 -7.73 -12.81 -0.76
C ASN A 115 -6.23 -13.08 -0.97
N GLN A 116 -5.47 -12.11 -1.50
CA GLN A 116 -4.02 -12.26 -1.67
C GLN A 116 -3.29 -12.31 -0.32
N ILE A 117 -3.69 -11.48 0.63
CA ILE A 117 -3.12 -11.48 1.99
C ILE A 117 -3.38 -12.82 2.67
N ASP A 118 -4.61 -13.31 2.62
CA ASP A 118 -5.00 -14.57 3.24
C ASP A 118 -4.37 -15.79 2.54
N SER A 119 -4.60 -15.96 1.24
CA SER A 119 -4.13 -17.15 0.50
C SER A 119 -2.61 -17.31 0.48
N LYS A 120 -1.84 -16.20 0.47
CA LYS A 120 -0.38 -16.23 0.49
C LYS A 120 0.20 -16.06 1.89
N GLN A 121 -0.64 -15.92 2.92
CA GLN A 121 -0.23 -15.68 4.30
C GLN A 121 0.72 -14.48 4.43
N LEU A 122 0.39 -13.38 3.76
CA LEU A 122 1.22 -12.18 3.72
C LEU A 122 1.16 -11.45 5.06
N ARG A 123 2.33 -11.01 5.55
CA ARG A 123 2.47 -10.24 6.78
C ARG A 123 3.33 -9.00 6.53
N PRO A 124 3.23 -7.96 7.38
CA PRO A 124 4.20 -6.87 7.38
C PRO A 124 5.63 -7.43 7.45
N PHE A 125 6.47 -7.05 6.48
CA PHE A 125 7.82 -7.61 6.37
C PHE A 125 8.91 -6.54 6.44
N ILE A 126 8.76 -5.44 5.70
CA ILE A 126 9.75 -4.36 5.68
C ILE A 126 9.09 -3.00 5.50
N ARG A 127 9.46 -2.03 6.34
CA ARG A 127 9.06 -0.63 6.21
C ARG A 127 10.16 0.14 5.50
N THR A 128 9.80 0.81 4.41
CA THR A 128 10.64 1.85 3.81
C THR A 128 10.16 3.21 4.31
N GLN A 129 11.09 4.03 4.79
CA GLN A 129 10.81 5.41 5.18
C GLN A 129 11.79 6.34 4.48
N TYR A 130 11.29 7.46 3.98
CA TYR A 130 12.10 8.46 3.27
C TYR A 130 11.40 9.82 3.24
N MET A 131 12.18 10.88 3.08
CA MET A 131 11.70 12.24 2.89
C MET A 131 11.63 12.55 1.39
N ARG A 132 10.44 12.83 0.86
CA ARG A 132 10.24 13.15 -0.56
C ARG A 132 10.00 14.63 -0.76
N THR A 133 10.79 15.23 -1.66
CA THR A 133 10.49 16.54 -2.26
C THR A 133 10.08 16.32 -3.72
N ALA A 134 9.00 16.95 -4.15
CA ALA A 134 8.52 16.87 -5.53
C ALA A 134 8.61 18.25 -6.20
N PHE A 135 9.16 18.27 -7.42
CA PHE A 135 9.30 19.44 -8.25
C PHE A 135 8.45 19.24 -9.50
N GLN A 136 7.47 20.13 -9.70
CA GLN A 136 6.61 20.14 -10.86
C GLN A 136 6.17 21.57 -11.14
N ILE A 137 6.21 21.96 -12.41
CA ILE A 137 5.65 23.25 -12.85
C ILE A 137 4.12 23.14 -12.76
N PRO A 138 3.43 24.08 -12.09
CA PRO A 138 1.97 24.06 -12.03
C PRO A 138 1.36 24.04 -13.43
N PHE A 139 0.36 23.18 -13.65
CA PHE A 139 -0.35 23.01 -14.93
C PHE A 139 0.49 22.48 -16.10
N ASP A 140 1.74 22.09 -15.85
CA ASP A 140 2.60 21.42 -16.82
C ASP A 140 2.97 20.02 -16.28
N SER A 141 2.75 19.01 -17.11
CA SER A 141 3.03 17.60 -16.79
C SER A 141 4.14 17.00 -17.62
N THR A 142 4.80 17.82 -18.46
CA THR A 142 5.92 17.38 -19.32
C THR A 142 7.10 16.86 -18.52
N VAL A 143 7.44 17.52 -17.41
CA VAL A 143 8.54 17.12 -16.52
C VAL A 143 8.09 17.17 -15.07
N ARG A 144 8.30 16.04 -14.37
CA ARG A 144 8.11 15.92 -12.93
C ARG A 144 9.31 15.21 -12.32
N VAL A 145 9.92 15.84 -11.34
CA VAL A 145 11.08 15.30 -10.62
C VAL A 145 10.69 15.04 -9.17
N SER A 146 11.11 13.91 -8.61
CA SER A 146 11.01 13.66 -7.17
C SER A 146 12.38 13.26 -6.64
N MET A 147 12.78 13.85 -5.51
CA MET A 147 14.01 13.53 -4.80
C MET A 147 13.64 12.89 -3.46
N ASP A 148 14.13 11.68 -3.23
CA ASP A 148 13.99 10.98 -1.96
C ASP A 148 15.31 11.07 -1.20
N THR A 149 15.23 11.54 0.04
CA THR A 149 16.37 11.69 0.95
C THR A 149 16.11 10.93 2.24
N ASN A 150 17.17 10.67 3.01
CA ASN A 150 17.10 9.96 4.29
C ASN A 150 16.35 8.62 4.19
N MET A 151 16.60 7.87 3.12
CA MET A 151 15.98 6.58 2.91
C MET A 151 16.51 5.57 3.93
N CYS A 152 15.60 4.92 4.64
CA CYS A 152 15.90 3.80 5.52
C CYS A 152 14.93 2.64 5.29
N MET A 153 15.37 1.45 5.67
CA MET A 153 14.58 0.23 5.67
C MET A 153 14.60 -0.35 7.09
N ILE A 154 13.43 -0.75 7.58
CA ILE A 154 13.23 -1.26 8.94
C ILE A 154 12.54 -2.62 8.82
N LYS A 155 13.08 -3.66 9.47
CA LYS A 155 12.43 -4.97 9.55
C LYS A 155 11.14 -4.83 10.35
N GLU A 156 10.02 -5.21 9.76
CA GLU A 156 8.75 -5.34 10.47
C GLU A 156 8.67 -6.75 11.07
N ASN A 157 7.95 -6.91 12.19
CA ASN A 157 7.83 -8.18 12.89
C ASN A 157 9.19 -8.86 13.19
N PRO A 158 10.03 -8.25 14.05
CA PRO A 158 11.23 -8.91 14.55
C PRO A 158 10.85 -10.21 15.29
N GLU A 159 11.76 -11.18 15.31
CA GLU A 159 11.59 -12.42 16.08
C GLU A 159 11.24 -12.06 17.54
N ASP A 160 10.21 -12.71 18.09
CA ASP A 160 9.59 -12.47 19.41
C ASP A 160 8.65 -11.25 19.55
N GLY A 161 8.37 -10.50 18.47
CA GLY A 161 7.39 -9.41 18.48
C GLY A 161 5.95 -9.87 18.21
N PRO A 162 4.91 -9.10 18.61
CA PRO A 162 3.54 -9.37 18.20
C PRO A 162 3.44 -9.37 16.66
N SER A 163 2.79 -10.37 16.07
CA SER A 163 2.72 -10.53 14.60
C SER A 163 1.97 -9.40 13.88
N CYS A 164 1.22 -8.59 14.63
CA CYS A 164 0.37 -7.50 14.14
C CYS A 164 0.35 -6.29 15.09
N THR A 165 1.50 -5.78 15.51
CA THR A 165 1.57 -4.44 16.14
C THR A 165 1.82 -3.37 15.09
N TRP A 166 0.85 -2.47 14.93
CA TRP A 166 0.93 -1.30 14.05
C TRP A 166 1.32 -0.05 14.83
N VAL A 167 2.59 0.08 15.22
CA VAL A 167 3.29 1.37 15.48
C VAL A 167 4.78 1.16 15.26
#